data_AF-A0A371QXC0-F1
#
_entry.id   AF-A0A371QXC0-F1
#
_cell.length_a   1.000
_cell.length_b   1.000
_cell.length_c   1.000
_cell.angle_alpha   90.00
_cell.angle_beta   90.00
_cell.angle_gamma   90.00
#
_symmetry.space_group_name_H-M   'P 1'
#
loop_
_entity.id
_entity.type
_entity.pdbx_description
1 polymer ?
#
loop_
_entity_poly.entity_id
_entity_poly.type
_entity_poly.pdbx_seq_one_letter_code
_entity_poly.pdbx_strand_id
1 'polypeptide(L)'
;MIKNSPKFTVDRVIYGAATGKRRDIILLLHKEGPLTLSKLRATLGISPSTLLFELSTLEKLGVVRREDSLVALTELGERVASIISTAAPLKSLDFISVLGLRPLVIWLLMSPRLTITASILLATWVIALVIGGLQNPPLSMIYVLYIGYYLPLSLGLSAPLSIASSLLSLTILISAVYFLSHRKISPFKTAIGVFPIALYPAAHLTIVQIARSLEYTYLITVSQILLFVALLLTATVFASVYSLEVGTTYEASLVRALLLFFVIPSLFYLVPLRNAL
;
A
#
# COMPACT_ATOMS: atom_id res chain seq x y z
N MET A 1 13.69 31.90 -19.82
CA MET A 1 12.93 32.14 -18.58
C MET A 1 11.91 31.02 -18.40
N ILE A 2 12.32 29.91 -17.77
CA ILE A 2 11.42 28.84 -17.34
C ILE A 2 11.84 28.51 -15.90
N LYS A 3 10.98 28.90 -14.94
CA LYS A 3 11.15 28.65 -13.50
C LYS A 3 11.13 27.15 -13.24
N ASN A 4 12.30 26.54 -13.09
CA ASN A 4 12.46 25.27 -12.40
C ASN A 4 12.54 25.55 -10.90
N SER A 5 11.50 25.20 -10.14
CA SER A 5 11.50 24.70 -8.74
C SER A 5 10.08 24.78 -8.14
N PRO A 6 9.65 23.90 -7.20
CA PRO A 6 10.36 22.78 -6.58
C PRO A 6 9.54 21.46 -6.56
N LYS A 7 10.06 20.40 -7.17
CA LYS A 7 9.70 18.98 -6.85
C LYS A 7 10.43 18.53 -5.56
N PHE A 8 10.50 19.42 -4.58
CA PHE A 8 11.31 19.34 -3.36
C PHE A 8 10.43 19.04 -2.12
N THR A 9 9.17 18.64 -2.31
CA THR A 9 8.08 19.40 -1.65
C THR A 9 7.23 18.68 -0.61
N VAL A 10 7.25 17.35 -0.48
CA VAL A 10 6.45 16.67 0.57
C VAL A 10 7.20 15.51 1.20
N ASP A 11 7.74 14.60 0.38
CA ASP A 11 8.47 13.43 0.87
C ASP A 11 9.66 13.84 1.74
N ARG A 12 10.54 14.72 1.25
CA ARG A 12 11.70 15.21 2.02
C ARG A 12 11.29 15.87 3.34
N VAL A 13 10.13 16.53 3.36
CA VAL A 13 9.60 17.16 4.57
C VAL A 13 9.12 16.11 5.56
N ILE A 14 8.40 15.08 5.10
CA ILE A 14 7.96 13.97 5.94
C ILE A 14 9.15 13.16 6.47
N TYR A 15 10.13 12.80 5.64
CA TYR A 15 11.35 12.09 6.10
C TYR A 15 12.20 12.93 7.05
N GLY A 16 12.36 14.22 6.72
CA GLY A 16 13.06 15.17 7.57
C GLY A 16 12.32 15.39 8.90
N ALA A 17 10.99 15.34 8.92
CA ALA A 17 10.17 15.50 10.11
C ALA A 17 10.09 14.24 10.97
N ALA A 18 10.04 13.06 10.35
CA ALA A 18 9.79 11.78 11.01
C ALA A 18 11.06 11.12 11.61
N THR A 19 12.21 11.79 11.57
CA THR A 19 13.50 11.22 12.00
C THR A 19 13.90 11.64 13.41
N GLY A 20 14.24 10.66 14.26
CA GLY A 20 14.78 10.91 15.60
C GLY A 20 13.83 11.70 16.51
N LYS A 21 14.36 12.69 17.22
CA LYS A 21 13.62 13.51 18.19
C LYS A 21 12.67 14.53 17.56
N ARG A 22 12.79 14.80 16.25
CA ARG A 22 11.88 15.66 15.49
C ARG A 22 10.46 15.12 15.45
N ARG A 23 10.33 13.80 15.33
CA ARG A 23 9.05 13.10 15.39
C ARG A 23 8.34 13.35 16.72
N ASP A 24 9.07 13.18 17.83
CA ASP A 24 8.50 13.32 19.18
C ASP A 24 8.04 14.76 19.41
N ILE A 25 8.79 15.75 18.92
CA ILE A 25 8.42 17.17 18.95
C ILE A 25 7.10 17.41 18.20
N ILE A 26 6.98 16.91 16.97
CA ILE A 26 5.79 17.11 16.13
C ILE A 26 4.56 16.44 16.76
N LEU A 27 4.69 15.20 17.23
CA LEU A 27 3.59 14.49 17.86
C LEU A 27 3.12 15.15 19.15
N LEU A 28 4.06 15.69 19.93
CA LEU A 28 3.73 16.41 21.16
C LEU A 28 2.99 17.72 20.85
N LEU A 29 3.46 18.50 19.87
CA LEU A 29 2.79 19.72 19.42
C LEU A 29 1.41 19.45 18.80
N HIS A 30 1.24 18.33 18.11
CA HIS A 30 -0.06 17.94 17.55
C HIS A 30 -1.07 17.54 18.64
N LYS A 31 -0.58 16.94 19.73
CA LYS A 31 -1.44 16.50 20.85
C LYS A 31 -1.78 17.63 21.82
N GLU A 32 -0.80 18.45 22.18
CA GLU A 32 -0.96 19.50 23.21
C GLU A 32 -1.15 20.91 22.63
N GLY A 33 -1.02 21.07 21.32
CA GLY A 33 -1.05 22.37 20.67
C GLY A 33 0.27 23.14 20.84
N PRO A 34 0.23 24.49 20.71
CA PRO A 34 1.40 25.34 20.80
C PRO A 34 2.07 25.28 22.20
N LEU A 35 3.38 25.06 22.25
CA LEU A 35 4.14 24.87 23.50
C LEU A 35 5.35 25.80 23.60
N THR A 36 5.74 26.13 24.82
CA THR A 36 6.98 26.88 25.08
C THR A 36 8.22 25.99 24.98
N LEU A 37 9.37 26.59 24.66
CA LEU A 37 10.65 25.88 24.60
C LEU A 37 11.00 25.15 25.92
N SER A 38 10.67 25.76 27.05
CA SER A 38 10.91 25.17 28.38
C SER A 38 10.05 23.93 28.63
N LYS A 39 8.77 23.98 28.24
CA LYS A 39 7.84 22.85 28.36
C LYS A 39 8.21 21.72 27.39
N LEU A 40 8.54 22.04 26.13
CA LEU A 40 9.05 21.06 25.15
C LEU A 40 10.30 20.34 25.68
N ARG A 41 11.25 21.07 26.25
CA ARG A 41 12.47 20.50 26.83
C ARG A 41 12.15 19.56 27.99
N ALA A 42 11.31 20.01 28.92
CA ALA A 42 10.95 19.25 30.12
C ALA A 42 10.22 17.94 29.76
N THR A 43 9.29 17.99 28.82
CA THR A 43 8.50 16.81 28.41
C THR A 43 9.33 15.81 27.59
N LEU A 44 10.25 16.27 26.75
CA LEU A 44 11.03 15.40 25.86
C LEU A 44 12.35 14.90 26.48
N GLY A 45 12.79 15.48 27.60
CA GLY A 45 14.02 15.07 28.30
C GLY A 45 15.29 15.26 27.47
N ILE A 46 15.32 16.26 26.59
CA ILE A 46 16.44 16.52 25.66
C ILE A 46 17.26 17.75 26.06
N SER A 47 18.56 17.74 25.68
CA SER A 47 19.44 18.88 25.93
C SER A 47 19.00 20.13 25.14
N PRO A 48 19.26 21.35 25.65
CA PRO A 48 18.87 22.59 24.97
C PRO A 48 19.45 22.72 23.56
N SER A 49 20.71 22.32 23.37
CA SER A 49 21.40 22.37 22.08
C SER A 49 20.76 21.44 21.05
N THR A 50 20.40 20.22 21.46
CA THR A 50 19.72 19.24 20.59
C THR A 50 18.31 19.71 20.24
N LEU A 51 17.55 20.26 21.20
CA LEU A 51 16.22 20.80 20.94
C LEU A 51 16.27 21.94 19.90
N LEU A 52 17.20 22.89 20.06
CA LEU A 52 17.34 24.00 19.12
C LEU A 52 17.80 23.54 17.72
N PHE A 53 18.70 22.55 17.66
CA PHE A 53 19.15 21.98 16.40
C PHE A 53 17.99 21.30 15.64
N GLU A 54 17.20 20.48 16.33
CA GLU A 54 16.08 19.77 15.72
C GLU A 54 14.95 20.73 15.32
N LEU A 55 14.65 21.74 16.16
CA LEU A 55 13.69 22.80 15.83
C LEU A 55 14.12 23.63 14.62
N SER A 56 15.41 23.99 14.52
CA SER A 56 15.93 24.73 13.36
C SER A 56 15.78 23.94 12.06
N THR A 57 15.87 22.61 12.14
CA THR A 57 15.68 21.72 11.00
C THR A 57 14.20 21.62 10.63
N LEU A 58 13.30 21.54 11.61
CA LEU A 58 11.85 21.55 11.40
C LEU A 58 11.33 22.87 10.82
N GLU A 59 11.92 24.00 11.22
CA GLU A 59 11.65 25.32 10.64
C GLU A 59 12.14 25.42 9.20
N LYS A 60 13.35 24.93 8.90
CA LYS A 60 13.86 24.85 7.52
C LYS A 60 12.99 23.99 6.61
N LEU A 61 12.30 23.00 7.18
CA LEU A 61 11.34 22.15 6.48
C LEU A 61 9.93 22.77 6.42
N GLY A 62 9.69 23.91 7.06
CA GLY A 62 8.39 24.59 7.08
C GLY A 62 7.30 23.88 7.91
N VAL A 63 7.69 22.92 8.77
CA VAL A 63 6.78 22.10 9.59
C VAL A 63 6.39 22.82 10.87
N VAL A 64 7.32 23.59 11.42
CA VAL A 64 7.17 24.28 12.69
C VAL A 64 7.43 25.77 12.48
N ARG A 65 6.67 26.61 13.19
CA ARG A 65 6.89 28.06 13.28
C ARG A 65 7.15 28.41 14.75
N ARG A 66 8.11 29.30 14.96
CA ARG A 66 8.45 29.82 16.29
C ARG A 66 8.17 31.31 16.33
N GLU A 67 7.42 31.71 17.34
CA GLU A 67 7.14 33.11 17.66
C GLU A 67 7.57 33.35 19.09
N ASP A 68 8.60 34.18 19.26
CA ASP A 68 9.29 34.47 20.52
C ASP A 68 9.75 33.23 21.28
N SER A 69 8.93 32.77 22.24
CA SER A 69 9.19 31.63 23.12
C SER A 69 8.30 30.42 22.84
N LEU A 70 7.41 30.54 21.85
CA LEU A 70 6.30 29.63 21.58
C LEU A 70 6.53 28.95 20.23
N VAL A 71 6.29 27.65 20.22
CA VAL A 71 6.52 26.77 19.07
C VAL A 71 5.18 26.15 18.68
N ALA A 72 4.79 26.29 17.41
CA ALA A 72 3.54 25.79 16.87
C ALA A 72 3.76 25.03 15.55
N LEU A 73 2.87 24.09 15.24
CA LEU A 73 2.84 23.45 13.93
C LEU A 73 2.26 24.41 12.89
N THR A 74 2.82 24.40 11.70
CA THR A 74 2.21 25.05 10.52
C THR A 74 1.10 24.17 9.96
N GLU A 75 0.30 24.67 9.02
CA GLU A 75 -0.69 23.84 8.31
C GLU A 75 -0.03 22.61 7.62
N LEU A 76 1.19 22.78 7.11
CA LEU A 76 1.98 21.69 6.58
C LEU A 76 2.40 20.74 7.70
N GLY A 77 2.83 21.27 8.84
CA GLY A 77 3.20 20.50 10.02
C GLY A 77 2.06 19.66 10.59
N GLU A 78 0.83 20.17 10.59
CA GLU A 78 -0.37 19.44 11.00
C GLU A 78 -0.66 18.25 10.07
N ARG A 79 -0.56 18.46 8.75
CA ARG A 79 -0.70 17.36 7.78
C ARG A 79 0.37 16.30 7.97
N VAL A 80 1.62 16.73 8.21
CA VAL A 80 2.74 15.82 8.50
C VAL A 80 2.53 15.10 9.84
N ALA A 81 2.05 15.78 10.87
CA ALA A 81 1.77 15.20 12.18
C ALA A 81 0.65 14.17 12.14
N SER A 82 -0.41 14.42 11.36
CA SER A 82 -1.49 13.46 11.09
C SER A 82 -0.95 12.18 10.42
N ILE A 83 -0.03 12.33 9.46
CA ILE A 83 0.61 11.19 8.81
C ILE A 83 1.55 10.44 9.78
N ILE A 84 2.35 11.15 10.58
CA ILE A 84 3.30 10.55 11.53
C ILE A 84 2.60 9.90 12.73
N SER A 85 1.47 10.45 13.19
CA SER A 85 0.69 9.90 14.32
C SER A 85 0.04 8.57 13.95
N THR A 86 -0.34 8.39 12.68
CA THR A 86 -0.85 7.11 12.15
C THR A 86 0.26 6.11 11.83
N ALA A 87 1.50 6.56 11.66
CA ALA A 87 2.67 5.71 11.44
C ALA A 87 3.30 5.30 12.79
N ALA A 88 2.74 4.29 13.48
CA ALA A 88 3.34 3.76 14.71
C ALA A 88 4.85 3.45 14.54
N PRO A 89 5.70 3.64 15.56
CA PRO A 89 7.10 3.26 15.48
C PRO A 89 7.23 1.78 15.09
N LEU A 90 8.01 1.47 14.05
CA LEU A 90 8.26 0.08 13.61
C LEU A 90 8.75 -0.82 14.76
N LYS A 91 9.42 -0.24 15.76
CA LYS A 91 9.90 -0.94 16.97
C LYS A 91 8.80 -1.32 17.97
N SER A 92 7.62 -0.72 17.89
CA SER A 92 6.50 -0.96 18.80
C SER A 92 5.28 -1.52 18.09
N LEU A 93 5.46 -2.13 16.91
CA LEU A 93 4.37 -2.76 16.17
C LEU A 93 3.99 -4.07 16.86
N ASP A 94 2.80 -4.10 17.43
CA ASP A 94 2.16 -5.33 17.88
C ASP A 94 1.77 -6.21 16.68
N PHE A 95 1.77 -7.53 16.83
CA PHE A 95 1.44 -8.48 15.76
C PHE A 95 0.10 -8.17 15.08
N ILE A 96 -0.87 -7.67 15.85
CA ILE A 96 -2.21 -7.24 15.37
C ILE A 96 -2.13 -5.97 14.51
N SER A 97 -1.23 -5.04 14.82
CA SER A 97 -0.98 -3.85 14.02
C SER A 97 -0.22 -4.14 12.71
N VAL A 98 0.58 -5.21 12.71
CA VAL A 98 1.24 -5.74 11.50
C VAL A 98 0.24 -6.43 10.57
N LEU A 99 -0.78 -7.12 11.12
CA LEU A 99 -1.88 -7.72 10.32
C LEU A 99 -2.63 -6.69 9.48
N GLY A 100 -2.72 -5.43 9.95
CA GLY A 100 -3.30 -4.34 9.17
C GLY A 100 -2.48 -3.92 7.94
N LEU A 101 -1.22 -4.35 7.82
CA LEU A 101 -0.19 -4.02 6.81
C LEU A 101 0.08 -2.52 6.59
N ARG A 102 -0.82 -1.62 7.02
CA ARG A 102 -0.76 -0.17 6.84
C ARG A 102 0.56 0.45 7.33
N PRO A 103 1.12 0.13 8.51
CA PRO A 103 2.41 0.67 8.93
C PRO A 103 3.56 0.25 8.00
N LEU A 104 3.53 -0.99 7.51
CA LEU A 104 4.52 -1.53 6.59
C LEU A 104 4.40 -0.89 5.20
N VAL A 105 3.17 -0.67 4.73
CA VAL A 105 2.88 0.03 3.46
C VAL A 105 3.33 1.48 3.54
N ILE A 106 3.01 2.18 4.63
CA ILE A 106 3.48 3.55 4.87
C ILE A 106 5.00 3.58 4.81
N TRP A 107 5.69 2.66 5.49
CA TRP A 107 7.15 2.58 5.45
C TRP A 107 7.71 2.30 4.05
N LEU A 108 7.07 1.41 3.27
CA LEU A 108 7.46 1.11 1.89
C LEU A 108 7.28 2.32 0.96
N LEU A 109 6.13 2.99 1.05
CA LEU A 109 5.82 4.21 0.31
C LEU A 109 6.79 5.34 0.67
N MET A 110 7.13 5.40 1.96
CA MET A 110 8.16 6.25 2.54
C MET A 110 9.50 5.53 2.60
N SER A 111 9.90 4.75 1.60
CA SER A 111 11.29 4.30 1.47
C SER A 111 11.99 5.01 0.31
N PRO A 112 13.25 5.45 0.45
CA PRO A 112 14.04 5.94 -0.69
C PRO A 112 14.30 4.83 -1.72
N ARG A 113 14.07 3.56 -1.36
CA ARG A 113 14.18 2.40 -2.25
C ARG A 113 12.86 1.99 -2.88
N LEU A 114 11.82 2.81 -2.80
CA LEU A 114 10.47 2.55 -3.33
C LEU A 114 10.49 1.95 -4.74
N THR A 115 11.22 2.57 -5.67
CA THR A 115 11.26 2.16 -7.08
C THR A 115 11.91 0.79 -7.23
N ILE A 116 12.99 0.53 -6.49
CA ILE A 116 13.68 -0.77 -6.50
C ILE A 116 12.74 -1.84 -5.95
N THR A 117 12.12 -1.60 -4.79
CA THR A 117 11.23 -2.57 -4.16
C THR A 117 9.99 -2.83 -5.01
N ALA A 118 9.38 -1.79 -5.57
CA ALA A 118 8.24 -1.91 -6.48
C ALA A 118 8.61 -2.64 -7.77
N SER A 119 9.82 -2.41 -8.32
CA SER A 119 10.29 -3.12 -9.51
C SER A 119 10.52 -4.60 -9.22
N ILE A 120 11.10 -4.93 -8.06
CA ILE A 120 11.26 -6.32 -7.62
C ILE A 120 9.88 -6.98 -7.46
N LEU A 121 8.94 -6.33 -6.78
CA LEU A 121 7.58 -6.84 -6.61
C LEU A 121 6.88 -7.05 -7.96
N LEU A 122 6.98 -6.10 -8.90
CA LEU A 122 6.44 -6.24 -10.25
C LEU A 122 7.09 -7.40 -11.01
N ALA A 123 8.41 -7.53 -10.95
CA ALA A 123 9.12 -8.63 -11.59
C ALA A 123 8.67 -9.98 -11.00
N THR A 124 8.59 -10.10 -9.68
CA THR A 124 8.09 -11.30 -9.00
C THR A 124 6.64 -11.59 -9.41
N TRP A 125 5.80 -10.57 -9.53
CA TRP A 125 4.41 -10.74 -9.94
C TRP A 125 4.28 -11.21 -11.39
N VAL A 126 5.02 -10.59 -12.32
CA VAL A 126 5.08 -11.02 -13.73
C VAL A 126 5.58 -12.47 -13.83
N ILE A 127 6.63 -12.83 -13.09
CA ILE A 127 7.14 -14.20 -13.03
C ILE A 127 6.05 -15.15 -12.52
N ALA A 128 5.32 -14.78 -11.45
CA ALA A 128 4.22 -15.59 -10.91
C ALA A 128 3.08 -15.78 -11.93
N LEU A 129 2.75 -14.74 -12.71
CA LEU A 129 1.73 -14.82 -13.77
C LEU A 129 2.17 -15.74 -14.92
N VAL A 130 3.43 -15.64 -15.35
CA VAL A 130 3.99 -16.51 -16.40
C VAL A 130 4.01 -17.96 -15.93
N ILE A 131 4.53 -18.22 -14.71
CA ILE A 131 4.55 -19.56 -14.14
C ILE A 131 3.13 -20.11 -14.00
N GLY A 132 2.18 -19.30 -13.49
CA GLY A 132 0.77 -19.68 -13.36
C GLY A 132 0.10 -20.03 -14.70
N GLY A 133 0.40 -19.27 -15.75
CA GLY A 133 -0.14 -19.49 -17.09
C GLY A 133 0.50 -20.68 -17.84
N LEU A 134 1.71 -21.10 -17.47
CA LEU A 134 2.36 -22.30 -18.01
C LEU A 134 1.94 -23.60 -17.31
N GLN A 135 1.12 -23.51 -16.26
CA GLN A 135 0.65 -24.70 -15.55
C GLN A 135 -0.44 -25.44 -16.33
N ASN A 136 -0.70 -26.68 -15.92
CA ASN A 136 -1.77 -27.51 -16.47
C ASN A 136 -2.75 -27.93 -15.37
N PRO A 137 -3.98 -27.39 -15.33
CA PRO A 137 -4.53 -26.36 -16.23
C PRO A 137 -3.93 -24.98 -15.97
N PRO A 138 -3.96 -24.07 -16.97
CA PRO A 138 -3.38 -22.74 -16.82
C PRO A 138 -4.23 -21.87 -15.89
N LEU A 139 -3.58 -21.07 -15.06
CA LEU A 139 -4.25 -20.02 -14.26
C LEU A 139 -4.19 -18.69 -14.98
N SER A 140 -5.32 -17.98 -15.02
CA SER A 140 -5.42 -16.61 -15.52
C SER A 140 -5.83 -15.65 -14.41
N MET A 141 -5.25 -14.44 -14.46
CA MET A 141 -5.71 -13.29 -13.70
C MET A 141 -6.56 -12.43 -14.61
N ILE A 142 -7.80 -12.14 -14.21
CA ILE A 142 -8.61 -11.12 -14.87
C ILE A 142 -8.81 -9.98 -13.89
N TYR A 143 -8.33 -8.79 -14.28
CA TYR A 143 -8.16 -7.62 -13.42
C TYR A 143 -7.30 -7.88 -12.18
N VAL A 144 -7.92 -8.19 -11.04
CA VAL A 144 -7.25 -8.47 -9.75
C VAL A 144 -7.69 -9.81 -9.19
N LEU A 145 -8.63 -10.47 -9.87
CA LEU A 145 -9.11 -11.77 -9.45
C LEU A 145 -8.25 -12.80 -10.13
N TYR A 146 -7.55 -13.56 -9.31
CA TYR A 146 -7.16 -14.88 -9.74
C TYR A 146 -8.41 -15.71 -9.82
N ILE A 147 -8.66 -16.13 -11.04
CA ILE A 147 -9.79 -16.96 -11.30
C ILE A 147 -9.30 -18.40 -11.10
N GLY A 148 -9.77 -19.00 -10.01
CA GLY A 148 -9.32 -20.32 -9.57
C GLY A 148 -9.54 -21.40 -10.62
N TYR A 149 -8.95 -22.57 -10.35
CA TYR A 149 -8.94 -23.82 -11.13
C TYR A 149 -10.14 -24.09 -12.07
N TYR A 150 -11.36 -23.66 -11.72
CA TYR A 150 -12.59 -23.97 -12.44
C TYR A 150 -12.92 -23.06 -13.64
N LEU A 151 -12.62 -21.76 -13.60
CA LEU A 151 -13.04 -20.88 -14.71
C LEU A 151 -12.10 -20.92 -15.94
N PRO A 152 -10.76 -20.99 -15.80
CA PRO A 152 -9.88 -21.18 -16.95
C PRO A 152 -10.21 -22.48 -17.69
N LEU A 153 -10.60 -23.51 -16.93
CA LEU A 153 -11.13 -24.77 -17.46
C LEU A 153 -12.48 -24.58 -18.17
N SER A 154 -13.42 -23.80 -17.61
CA SER A 154 -14.69 -23.52 -18.27
C SER A 154 -14.56 -22.62 -19.51
N LEU A 155 -13.52 -21.78 -19.55
CA LEU A 155 -13.23 -20.87 -20.67
C LEU A 155 -12.33 -21.51 -21.75
N GLY A 156 -11.77 -22.71 -21.50
CA GLY A 156 -10.90 -23.41 -22.44
C GLY A 156 -9.63 -22.64 -22.82
N LEU A 157 -9.11 -21.79 -21.93
CA LEU A 157 -7.97 -20.93 -22.25
C LEU A 157 -6.69 -21.77 -22.40
N SER A 158 -6.00 -21.62 -23.53
CA SER A 158 -4.66 -22.16 -23.70
C SER A 158 -3.63 -21.37 -22.89
N ALA A 159 -2.51 -21.99 -22.52
CA ALA A 159 -1.40 -21.34 -21.80
C ALA A 159 -1.00 -19.95 -22.35
N PRO A 160 -0.79 -19.75 -23.67
CA PRO A 160 -0.43 -18.42 -24.20
C PRO A 160 -1.55 -17.39 -24.01
N LEU A 161 -2.82 -17.78 -24.16
CA LEU A 161 -3.96 -16.88 -23.93
C LEU A 161 -4.13 -16.53 -22.45
N SER A 162 -3.82 -17.48 -21.55
CA SER A 162 -3.85 -17.26 -20.10
C SER A 162 -2.79 -16.25 -19.66
N ILE A 163 -1.57 -16.35 -20.18
CA ILE A 163 -0.48 -15.41 -19.89
C ILE A 163 -0.82 -14.04 -20.46
N ALA A 164 -1.25 -13.97 -21.73
CA ALA A 164 -1.59 -12.71 -22.40
C ALA A 164 -2.72 -11.96 -21.68
N SER A 165 -3.81 -12.65 -21.33
CA SER A 165 -4.94 -12.06 -20.59
C SER A 165 -4.53 -11.56 -19.21
N SER A 166 -3.63 -12.29 -18.52
CA SER A 166 -3.11 -11.89 -17.21
C SER A 166 -2.23 -10.65 -17.27
N LEU A 167 -1.31 -10.57 -18.23
CA LEU A 167 -0.43 -9.42 -18.42
C LEU A 167 -1.21 -8.18 -18.91
N LEU A 168 -2.19 -8.37 -19.79
CA LEU A 168 -3.09 -7.31 -20.22
C LEU A 168 -3.91 -6.79 -19.04
N SER A 169 -4.48 -7.68 -18.23
CA SER A 169 -5.23 -7.31 -17.03
C SER A 169 -4.39 -6.51 -16.04
N LEU A 170 -3.15 -6.94 -15.80
CA LEU A 170 -2.18 -6.22 -14.97
C LEU A 170 -1.91 -4.81 -15.50
N THR A 171 -1.69 -4.70 -16.81
CA THR A 171 -1.41 -3.42 -17.46
C THR A 171 -2.61 -2.49 -17.38
N ILE A 172 -3.81 -3.00 -17.69
CA ILE A 172 -5.08 -2.27 -17.59
C ILE A 172 -5.30 -1.78 -16.16
N LEU A 173 -5.06 -2.62 -15.14
CA LEU A 173 -5.19 -2.25 -13.74
C LEU A 173 -4.29 -1.07 -13.39
N ILE A 174 -2.99 -1.18 -13.68
CA ILE A 174 -2.00 -0.15 -13.36
C ILE A 174 -2.34 1.16 -14.08
N SER A 175 -2.67 1.09 -15.37
CA SER A 175 -3.08 2.24 -16.16
C SER A 175 -4.37 2.87 -15.65
N ALA A 176 -5.40 2.08 -15.35
CA ALA A 176 -6.68 2.57 -14.84
C ALA A 176 -6.50 3.31 -13.52
N VAL A 177 -5.74 2.77 -12.57
CA VAL A 177 -5.44 3.44 -11.29
C VAL A 177 -4.67 4.74 -11.53
N TYR A 178 -3.69 4.75 -12.44
CA TYR A 178 -2.94 5.95 -12.78
C TYR A 178 -3.85 7.06 -13.34
N PHE A 179 -4.77 6.73 -14.24
CA PHE A 179 -5.71 7.71 -14.82
C PHE A 179 -6.82 8.13 -13.85
N LEU A 180 -7.46 7.19 -13.15
CA LEU A 180 -8.55 7.45 -12.20
C LEU A 180 -8.07 8.22 -10.96
N SER A 181 -6.81 8.09 -10.58
CA SER A 181 -6.20 8.90 -9.52
C SER A 181 -5.78 10.30 -9.98
N HIS A 182 -6.14 10.72 -11.20
CA HIS A 182 -5.67 11.96 -11.82
C HIS A 182 -4.14 12.08 -11.82
N ARG A 183 -3.44 10.95 -12.07
CA ARG A 183 -1.98 10.83 -12.08
C ARG A 183 -1.31 11.10 -10.73
N LYS A 184 -2.06 11.07 -9.62
CA LYS A 184 -1.51 11.22 -8.27
C LYS A 184 -0.77 9.97 -7.80
N ILE A 185 -1.30 8.77 -8.13
CA ILE A 185 -0.68 7.50 -7.75
C ILE A 185 0.21 7.02 -8.90
N SER A 186 1.52 6.91 -8.66
CA SER A 186 2.45 6.38 -9.67
C SER A 186 2.30 4.87 -9.87
N PRO A 187 2.67 4.32 -11.04
CA PRO A 187 2.61 2.87 -11.30
C PRO A 187 3.33 2.02 -10.25
N PHE A 188 4.46 2.49 -9.72
CA PHE A 188 5.22 1.81 -8.67
C PHE A 188 4.46 1.75 -7.34
N LYS A 189 3.75 2.82 -6.98
CA LYS A 189 2.92 2.86 -5.77
C LYS A 189 1.68 1.98 -5.94
N THR A 190 1.10 1.92 -7.15
CA THR A 190 0.03 0.98 -7.47
C THR A 190 0.49 -0.46 -7.28
N ALA A 191 1.68 -0.83 -7.76
CA ALA A 191 2.23 -2.18 -7.61
C ALA A 191 2.38 -2.59 -6.14
N ILE A 192 2.81 -1.68 -5.27
CA ILE A 192 2.82 -1.91 -3.81
C ILE A 192 1.40 -2.04 -3.29
N GLY A 193 0.46 -1.24 -3.78
CA GLY A 193 -0.95 -1.31 -3.41
C GLY A 193 -1.60 -2.68 -3.62
N VAL A 194 -1.11 -3.46 -4.59
CA VAL A 194 -1.73 -4.73 -5.00
C VAL A 194 -0.83 -5.95 -4.81
N PHE A 195 0.34 -5.80 -4.20
CA PHE A 195 1.29 -6.90 -4.05
C PHE A 195 0.74 -8.15 -3.33
N PRO A 196 -0.15 -8.07 -2.31
CA PRO A 196 -0.55 -9.27 -1.56
C PRO A 196 -1.23 -10.31 -2.46
N ILE A 197 -1.94 -9.90 -3.51
CA ILE A 197 -2.58 -10.82 -4.43
C ILE A 197 -1.58 -11.58 -5.31
N ALA A 198 -0.39 -11.03 -5.56
CA ALA A 198 0.62 -11.63 -6.41
C ALA A 198 1.13 -12.99 -5.90
N LEU A 199 1.02 -13.22 -4.58
CA LEU A 199 1.47 -14.44 -3.93
C LEU A 199 0.45 -15.59 -4.03
N TYR A 200 -0.81 -15.27 -4.31
CA TYR A 200 -1.89 -16.23 -4.32
C TYR A 200 -1.70 -17.39 -5.32
N PRO A 201 -1.27 -17.19 -6.57
CA PRO A 201 -1.19 -18.28 -7.56
C PRO A 201 -0.21 -19.37 -7.14
N ALA A 202 0.98 -18.96 -6.69
CA ALA A 202 1.99 -19.88 -6.21
C ALA A 202 1.46 -20.68 -5.02
N ALA A 203 0.86 -20.00 -4.04
CA ALA A 203 0.28 -20.66 -2.87
C ALA A 203 -0.89 -21.60 -3.22
N HIS A 204 -1.83 -21.16 -4.06
CA HIS A 204 -2.99 -21.94 -4.50
C HIS A 204 -2.57 -23.25 -5.15
N LEU A 205 -1.58 -23.18 -6.05
CA LEU A 205 -1.16 -24.33 -6.83
C LEU A 205 -0.34 -25.31 -6.00
N THR A 206 0.53 -24.83 -5.12
CA THR A 206 1.20 -25.70 -4.14
C THR A 206 0.17 -26.44 -3.28
N ILE A 207 -0.87 -25.74 -2.81
CA ILE A 207 -1.95 -26.35 -2.03
C ILE A 207 -2.73 -27.37 -2.85
N VAL A 208 -3.08 -27.07 -4.10
CA VAL A 208 -3.80 -28.00 -4.99
C VAL A 208 -2.95 -29.23 -5.34
N GLN A 209 -1.64 -29.07 -5.57
CA GLN A 209 -0.74 -30.19 -5.82
C GLN A 209 -0.61 -31.09 -4.60
N ILE A 210 -0.44 -30.52 -3.41
CA ILE A 210 -0.42 -31.27 -2.15
C ILE A 210 -1.76 -31.97 -1.92
N ALA A 211 -2.88 -31.28 -2.16
CA ALA A 211 -4.22 -31.85 -2.06
C ALA A 211 -4.39 -33.08 -2.95
N ARG A 212 -3.87 -33.03 -4.17
CA ARG A 212 -3.92 -34.15 -5.11
C ARG A 212 -3.01 -35.29 -4.70
N SER A 213 -1.76 -35.00 -4.30
CA SER A 213 -0.82 -36.04 -3.86
C SER A 213 -1.28 -36.77 -2.60
N LEU A 214 -2.06 -36.11 -1.75
CA LEU A 214 -2.59 -36.66 -0.50
C LEU A 214 -4.06 -37.09 -0.60
N GLU A 215 -4.67 -37.03 -1.79
CA GLU A 215 -6.10 -37.29 -2.04
C GLU A 215 -7.06 -36.50 -1.13
N TYR A 216 -6.62 -35.34 -0.63
CA TYR A 216 -7.35 -34.55 0.36
C TYR A 216 -7.98 -33.31 -0.28
N THR A 217 -9.14 -33.50 -0.90
CA THR A 217 -9.82 -32.46 -1.69
C THR A 217 -10.23 -31.23 -0.88
N TYR A 218 -10.39 -31.36 0.44
CA TYR A 218 -10.69 -30.25 1.36
C TYR A 218 -9.62 -29.16 1.38
N LEU A 219 -8.35 -29.47 1.05
CA LEU A 219 -7.29 -28.46 0.92
C LEU A 219 -7.60 -27.43 -0.18
N ILE A 220 -8.35 -27.82 -1.22
CA ILE A 220 -8.72 -26.91 -2.32
C ILE A 220 -9.66 -25.81 -1.81
N THR A 221 -10.58 -26.15 -0.89
CA THR A 221 -11.47 -25.18 -0.24
C THR A 221 -10.70 -24.22 0.66
N VAL A 222 -9.68 -24.71 1.38
CA VAL A 222 -8.78 -23.86 2.17
C VAL A 222 -8.06 -22.85 1.29
N SER A 223 -7.70 -23.24 0.06
CA SER A 223 -7.12 -22.29 -0.88
C SER A 223 -8.08 -21.17 -1.29
N GLN A 224 -9.38 -21.40 -1.38
CA GLN A 224 -10.34 -20.34 -1.68
C GLN A 224 -10.45 -19.33 -0.53
N ILE A 225 -10.32 -19.81 0.71
CA ILE A 225 -10.20 -18.93 1.89
C ILE A 225 -8.94 -18.07 1.77
N LEU A 226 -7.84 -18.64 1.28
CA LEU A 226 -6.59 -17.90 1.05
C LEU A 226 -6.76 -16.79 0.01
N LEU A 227 -7.59 -16.99 -1.03
CA LEU A 227 -7.93 -15.95 -2.01
C LEU A 227 -8.67 -14.79 -1.33
N PHE A 228 -9.66 -15.11 -0.50
CA PHE A 228 -10.40 -14.11 0.27
C PHE A 228 -9.48 -13.28 1.17
N VAL A 229 -8.57 -13.95 1.89
CA VAL A 229 -7.57 -13.28 2.74
C VAL A 229 -6.64 -12.40 1.89
N ALA A 230 -6.15 -12.90 0.76
CA ALA A 230 -5.28 -12.13 -0.13
C ALA A 230 -5.99 -10.88 -0.70
N LEU A 231 -7.27 -10.98 -1.06
CA LEU A 231 -8.09 -9.85 -1.52
C LEU A 231 -8.33 -8.83 -0.39
N LEU A 232 -8.57 -9.29 0.84
CA LEU A 232 -8.76 -8.41 1.99
C LEU A 232 -7.48 -7.63 2.31
N LEU A 233 -6.33 -8.32 2.33
CA LEU A 233 -5.03 -7.69 2.52
C LEU A 233 -4.70 -6.73 1.36
N THR A 234 -5.06 -7.09 0.12
CA THR A 234 -4.92 -6.19 -1.03
C THR A 234 -5.77 -4.93 -0.85
N ALA A 235 -7.00 -5.05 -0.38
CA ALA A 235 -7.89 -3.91 -0.15
C ALA A 235 -7.34 -2.95 0.92
N THR A 236 -6.80 -3.48 2.02
CA THR A 236 -6.24 -2.65 3.13
C THR A 236 -4.95 -1.95 2.70
N VAL A 237 -4.07 -2.66 1.98
CA VAL A 237 -2.82 -2.12 1.44
C VAL A 237 -3.11 -1.05 0.39
N PHE A 238 -4.00 -1.33 -0.56
CA PHE A 238 -4.41 -0.37 -1.58
C PHE A 238 -5.09 0.86 -1.00
N ALA A 239 -5.99 0.70 -0.02
CA ALA A 239 -6.62 1.82 0.67
C ALA A 239 -5.59 2.72 1.38
N SER A 240 -4.54 2.12 1.95
CA SER A 240 -3.43 2.87 2.56
C SER A 240 -2.69 3.69 1.51
N VAL A 241 -2.31 3.10 0.37
CA VAL A 241 -1.69 3.84 -0.75
C VAL A 241 -2.60 4.97 -1.24
N TYR A 242 -3.87 4.67 -1.50
CA TYR A 242 -4.81 5.63 -2.08
C TYR A 242 -5.07 6.81 -1.14
N SER A 243 -5.30 6.55 0.15
CA SER A 243 -5.53 7.60 1.16
C SER A 243 -4.36 8.59 1.25
N LEU A 244 -3.12 8.07 1.26
CA LEU A 244 -1.89 8.86 1.35
C LEU A 244 -1.61 9.70 0.11
N GLU A 245 -1.79 9.12 -1.08
CA GLU A 245 -1.45 9.80 -2.34
C GLU A 245 -2.53 10.75 -2.82
N VAL A 246 -3.80 10.43 -2.56
CA VAL A 246 -4.94 11.23 -3.03
C VAL A 246 -5.39 12.25 -1.98
N GLY A 247 -5.03 12.05 -0.71
CA GLY A 247 -5.40 12.91 0.41
C GLY A 247 -6.84 12.70 0.88
N THR A 248 -7.30 11.45 0.92
CA THR A 248 -8.66 11.07 1.35
C THR A 248 -8.61 10.25 2.63
N THR A 249 -9.71 10.19 3.38
CA THR A 249 -9.75 9.38 4.60
C THR A 249 -9.51 7.90 4.29
N TYR A 250 -8.88 7.19 5.22
CA TYR A 250 -8.59 5.77 5.05
C TYR A 250 -9.88 4.97 4.94
N GLU A 251 -10.91 5.32 5.70
CA GLU A 251 -12.22 4.67 5.72
C GLU A 251 -12.91 4.77 4.36
N ALA A 252 -12.93 5.97 3.76
CA ALA A 252 -13.49 6.17 2.42
C ALA A 252 -12.69 5.41 1.35
N SER A 253 -11.36 5.38 1.49
CA SER A 253 -10.47 4.62 0.61
C SER A 253 -10.68 3.11 0.75
N LEU A 254 -10.91 2.62 1.97
CA LEU A 254 -11.17 1.22 2.28
C LEU A 254 -12.51 0.75 1.72
N VAL A 255 -13.57 1.54 1.86
CA VAL A 255 -14.87 1.25 1.25
C VAL A 255 -14.73 1.12 -0.27
N ARG A 256 -14.03 2.06 -0.92
CA ARG A 256 -13.78 1.99 -2.37
C ARG A 256 -12.96 0.76 -2.75
N ALA A 257 -11.92 0.45 -1.99
CA ALA A 257 -11.08 -0.73 -2.23
C ALA A 257 -11.89 -2.03 -2.08
N LEU A 258 -12.70 -2.16 -1.03
CA LEU A 258 -13.57 -3.32 -0.83
C LEU A 258 -14.60 -3.47 -1.96
N LEU A 259 -15.21 -2.37 -2.42
CA LEU A 259 -16.10 -2.39 -3.59
C LEU A 259 -15.38 -2.89 -4.84
N LEU A 260 -14.14 -2.44 -5.06
CA LEU A 260 -13.34 -2.78 -6.24
C LEU A 260 -12.82 -4.23 -6.22
N PHE A 261 -12.37 -4.72 -5.07
CA PHE A 261 -11.74 -6.05 -4.95
C PHE A 261 -12.71 -7.16 -4.53
N PHE A 262 -13.90 -6.85 -4.02
CA PHE A 262 -14.91 -7.85 -3.65
C PHE A 262 -16.22 -7.70 -4.43
N VAL A 263 -16.84 -6.52 -4.44
CA VAL A 263 -18.20 -6.38 -4.98
C VAL A 263 -18.23 -6.48 -6.51
N ILE A 264 -17.41 -5.69 -7.21
CA ILE A 264 -17.34 -5.73 -8.68
C ILE A 264 -16.98 -7.14 -9.18
N PRO A 265 -15.92 -7.78 -8.64
CA PRO A 265 -15.63 -9.19 -8.86
C PRO A 265 -16.79 -10.16 -8.71
N SER A 266 -17.48 -10.13 -7.56
CA SER A 266 -18.60 -11.03 -7.30
C SER A 266 -19.75 -10.81 -8.26
N LEU A 267 -20.02 -9.56 -8.67
CA LEU A 267 -21.01 -9.26 -9.69
C LEU A 267 -20.65 -9.90 -11.04
N PHE A 268 -19.38 -9.86 -11.46
CA PHE A 268 -18.92 -10.56 -12.67
C PHE A 268 -19.10 -12.08 -12.60
N TYR A 269 -18.84 -12.70 -11.45
CA TYR A 269 -19.05 -14.14 -11.25
C TYR A 269 -20.52 -14.54 -11.26
N LEU A 270 -21.43 -13.64 -10.88
CA LEU A 270 -22.87 -13.88 -10.87
C LEU A 270 -23.52 -13.68 -12.25
N VAL A 271 -22.86 -12.98 -13.18
CA VAL A 271 -23.33 -12.90 -14.57
C VAL A 271 -23.18 -14.28 -15.19
N PRO A 272 -24.27 -14.93 -15.64
CA PRO A 272 -24.19 -16.22 -16.29
C PRO A 272 -23.51 -16.05 -17.65
N LEU A 273 -22.18 -16.22 -17.68
CA LEU A 273 -21.37 -16.23 -18.90
C LEU A 273 -21.67 -17.45 -19.81
N ARG A 274 -22.66 -18.26 -19.46
CA ARG A 274 -23.02 -19.52 -20.14
C ARG A 274 -23.53 -19.32 -21.58
N ASN A 275 -23.85 -18.09 -22.02
CA ASN A 275 -24.45 -17.84 -23.33
C ASN A 275 -23.60 -16.98 -24.29
N ALA A 276 -22.32 -16.73 -24.01
CA ALA A 276 -21.50 -15.83 -24.83
C ALA A 276 -20.25 -16.48 -25.49
N LEU A 277 -20.15 -17.81 -25.48
CA LEU A 277 -19.15 -18.58 -26.25
C LEU A 277 -19.85 -19.75 -26.93
#